data_AF-A0A346YLD4-F1
#
_entry.id   AF-A0A346YLD4-F1
#
_cell.length_a   1.000
_cell.length_b   1.000
_cell.length_c   1.000
_cell.angle_alpha   90.00
_cell.angle_beta   90.00
_cell.angle_gamma   90.00
#
_symmetry.space_group_name_H-M   'P 1'
#
loop_
_entity.id
_entity.type
_entity.pdbx_description
1 polymer ?
#
loop_
_entity_poly.entity_id
_entity_poly.type
_entity_poly.pdbx_seq_one_letter_code
_entity_poly.pdbx_strand_id
1 'polypeptide(L)'
;MQRYSQELAADALDANDLREEIARLLSLISELESRSDLLSLDDVDALRDGIETLKAFSRGRSFEKRVTHLGFRRVARAALIEDCDFLRNLTTGMIIGLNVLRPDELASLIPEQKVAAYKFAYEHNKIVVVDQPSEASGLDAATAEAAREVLVEQGERILLDLQGSNCSPRLVQAYQALQDKLAQNKNLVQVGILNSACSRLTLASEEELSTSLFEMLKAHIDSVYNYLAQDPQWRAFVEHSMSTYMERQDVDELIATARAIADQLARSETAAVEAVPVALNTVADLAEGVEKPDGRLTLALARTIENLISLVARGASTLKSDVASEARKWAARVVLGAVAAAAIATIAKVPGAEWIPDTVAYVLRSVLPK
;
A
#
# COMPACT_ATOMS: atom_id res chain seq x y z
N MET A 1 -16.95 7.69 -3.45
CA MET A 1 -18.25 7.85 -4.14
C MET A 1 -18.74 9.29 -4.37
N GLN A 2 -18.55 10.29 -3.48
CA GLN A 2 -18.94 11.70 -3.78
C GLN A 2 -18.25 12.28 -5.04
N ARG A 3 -17.05 11.81 -5.39
CA ARG A 3 -16.35 12.16 -6.65
C ARG A 3 -17.13 11.71 -7.91
N TYR A 4 -17.81 10.56 -7.86
CA TYR A 4 -18.53 10.00 -9.01
C TYR A 4 -19.86 10.71 -9.25
N SER A 5 -20.58 11.13 -8.20
CA SER A 5 -21.88 11.81 -8.35
C SER A 5 -21.80 13.21 -8.97
N GLN A 6 -20.66 13.91 -8.85
CA GLN A 6 -20.52 15.26 -9.37
C GLN A 6 -20.00 15.31 -10.83
N GLU A 7 -19.09 14.43 -11.22
CA GLU A 7 -18.52 14.45 -12.58
C GLU A 7 -19.36 13.69 -13.62
N LEU A 8 -20.18 12.72 -13.20
CA LEU A 8 -21.10 12.01 -14.08
C LEU A 8 -22.50 12.64 -14.19
N ALA A 9 -22.73 13.74 -13.48
CA ALA A 9 -24.02 14.43 -13.49
C ALA A 9 -24.34 15.13 -14.82
N ALA A 10 -23.38 15.29 -15.73
CA ALA A 10 -23.60 15.99 -17.00
C ALA A 10 -23.29 15.07 -18.21
N ASP A 11 -24.36 14.55 -18.83
CA ASP A 11 -24.46 14.18 -20.26
C ASP A 11 -23.71 12.97 -20.85
N ALA A 12 -22.88 12.22 -20.11
CA ALA A 12 -22.03 11.18 -20.74
C ALA A 12 -22.50 9.70 -20.67
N LEU A 13 -23.55 9.37 -19.91
CA LEU A 13 -24.05 7.97 -19.76
C LEU A 13 -25.56 7.86 -19.94
N ASP A 14 -25.99 7.18 -21.01
CA ASP A 14 -27.34 6.63 -21.17
C ASP A 14 -27.44 5.30 -20.40
N ALA A 15 -27.35 5.38 -19.08
CA ALA A 15 -27.28 4.21 -18.20
C ALA A 15 -28.01 4.44 -16.88
N ASN A 16 -29.31 4.73 -16.95
CA ASN A 16 -30.18 4.80 -15.78
C ASN A 16 -30.06 3.53 -14.91
N ASP A 17 -30.01 2.34 -15.51
CA ASP A 17 -29.80 1.07 -14.78
C ASP A 17 -28.52 1.04 -13.92
N LEU A 18 -27.42 1.64 -14.41
CA LEU A 18 -26.15 1.67 -13.68
C LEU A 18 -26.21 2.66 -12.52
N ARG A 19 -26.84 3.83 -12.75
CA ARG A 19 -27.08 4.81 -11.70
C ARG A 19 -28.00 4.25 -10.63
N GLU A 20 -29.04 3.52 -11.01
CA GLU A 20 -29.95 2.84 -10.10
C GLU A 20 -29.23 1.76 -9.30
N GLU A 21 -28.39 0.92 -9.93
CA GLU A 21 -27.66 -0.13 -9.21
C GLU A 21 -26.60 0.43 -8.26
N ILE A 22 -25.86 1.48 -8.67
CA ILE A 22 -24.92 2.19 -7.79
C ILE A 22 -25.67 2.87 -6.64
N ALA A 23 -26.80 3.54 -6.91
CA ALA A 23 -27.63 4.17 -5.89
C ALA A 23 -28.23 3.13 -4.93
N ARG A 24 -28.62 1.95 -5.43
CA ARG A 24 -29.11 0.83 -4.64
C ARG A 24 -28.03 0.33 -3.69
N LEU A 25 -26.82 0.08 -4.18
CA LEU A 25 -25.68 -0.34 -3.33
C LEU A 25 -25.30 0.73 -2.31
N LEU A 26 -25.27 2.00 -2.71
CA LEU A 26 -25.04 3.14 -1.80
C LEU A 26 -26.09 3.22 -0.69
N SER A 27 -27.36 3.05 -1.05
CA SER A 27 -28.46 3.02 -0.08
C SER A 27 -28.32 1.83 0.85
N LEU A 28 -27.95 0.65 0.32
CA LEU A 28 -27.73 -0.55 1.12
C LEU A 28 -26.58 -0.32 2.11
N ILE A 29 -25.45 0.24 1.68
CA ILE A 29 -24.29 0.54 2.55
C ILE A 29 -24.66 1.55 3.62
N SER A 30 -25.34 2.64 3.25
CA SER A 30 -25.80 3.64 4.22
C SER A 30 -26.76 3.03 5.25
N GLU A 31 -27.66 2.16 4.80
CA GLU A 31 -28.57 1.43 5.70
C GLU A 31 -27.80 0.48 6.62
N LEU A 32 -26.82 -0.25 6.09
CA LEU A 32 -25.94 -1.17 6.83
C LEU A 32 -25.07 -0.43 7.86
N GLU A 33 -24.53 0.74 7.51
CA GLU A 33 -23.79 1.61 8.45
C GLU A 33 -24.70 2.15 9.56
N SER A 34 -25.95 2.49 9.24
CA SER A 34 -26.92 3.00 10.21
C SER A 34 -27.54 1.93 11.11
N ARG A 35 -27.46 0.65 10.70
CA ARG A 35 -28.07 -0.51 11.37
C ARG A 35 -27.07 -1.64 11.58
N SER A 36 -25.82 -1.30 11.91
CA SER A 36 -24.73 -2.27 12.09
C SER A 36 -25.07 -3.39 13.09
N ASP A 37 -25.94 -3.11 14.07
CA ASP A 37 -26.39 -4.08 15.08
C ASP A 37 -27.41 -5.12 14.58
N LEU A 38 -28.01 -4.92 13.39
CA LEU A 38 -29.08 -5.75 12.82
C LEU A 38 -28.68 -6.43 11.51
N LEU A 39 -27.39 -6.38 11.20
CA LEU A 39 -26.83 -6.74 9.92
C LEU A 39 -26.83 -8.26 9.76
N SER A 40 -27.49 -8.80 8.73
CA SER A 40 -27.61 -10.24 8.50
C SER A 40 -26.65 -10.73 7.41
N LEU A 41 -26.36 -12.03 7.40
CA LEU A 41 -25.56 -12.65 6.32
C LEU A 41 -26.21 -12.47 4.95
N ASP A 42 -27.54 -12.53 4.88
CA ASP A 42 -28.30 -12.35 3.64
C ASP A 42 -28.12 -10.94 3.06
N ASP A 43 -28.09 -9.91 3.92
CA ASP A 43 -27.86 -8.52 3.49
C ASP A 43 -26.46 -8.35 2.87
N VAL A 44 -25.47 -9.05 3.42
CA VAL A 44 -24.09 -8.98 2.96
C VAL A 44 -23.85 -9.81 1.70
N ASP A 45 -24.50 -10.97 1.58
CA ASP A 45 -24.50 -11.76 0.34
C ASP A 45 -25.17 -10.98 -0.80
N ALA A 46 -26.27 -10.28 -0.53
CA ALA A 46 -26.91 -9.39 -1.50
C ALA A 46 -26.00 -8.25 -1.96
N LEU A 47 -25.21 -7.66 -1.04
CA LEU A 47 -24.21 -6.64 -1.35
C LEU A 47 -23.10 -7.22 -2.24
N ARG A 48 -22.57 -8.41 -1.91
CA ARG A 48 -21.54 -9.10 -2.69
C ARG A 48 -22.01 -9.42 -4.11
N ASP A 49 -23.22 -9.95 -4.25
CA ASP A 49 -23.79 -10.30 -5.56
C ASP A 49 -24.01 -9.06 -6.44
N GLY A 50 -24.43 -7.94 -5.83
CA GLY A 50 -24.54 -6.66 -6.53
C GLY A 50 -23.19 -6.11 -7.01
N ILE A 51 -22.15 -6.20 -6.17
CA ILE A 51 -20.78 -5.80 -6.53
C ILE A 51 -20.24 -6.64 -7.69
N GLU A 52 -20.40 -7.98 -7.66
CA GLU A 52 -19.95 -8.85 -8.74
C GLU A 52 -20.72 -8.57 -10.04
N THR A 53 -22.02 -8.26 -9.95
CA THR A 53 -22.83 -7.85 -11.10
C THR A 53 -22.28 -6.56 -11.74
N LEU A 54 -21.96 -5.54 -10.93
CA LEU A 54 -21.36 -4.30 -11.41
C LEU A 54 -19.96 -4.52 -12.01
N LYS A 55 -19.16 -5.39 -11.39
CA LYS A 55 -17.81 -5.72 -11.87
C LYS A 55 -17.84 -6.50 -13.20
N ALA A 56 -18.79 -7.43 -13.34
CA ALA A 56 -19.04 -8.12 -14.61
C ALA A 56 -19.51 -7.15 -15.69
N PHE A 57 -20.38 -6.19 -15.33
CA PHE A 57 -20.84 -5.15 -16.24
C PHE A 57 -19.69 -4.26 -16.73
N SER A 58 -18.84 -3.76 -15.83
CA SER A 58 -17.72 -2.85 -16.15
C SER A 58 -16.69 -3.48 -17.10
N ARG A 59 -16.49 -4.79 -16.99
CA ARG A 59 -15.61 -5.61 -17.85
C ARG A 59 -16.26 -6.06 -19.15
N GLY A 60 -17.59 -6.03 -19.24
CA GLY A 60 -18.34 -6.53 -20.39
C GLY A 60 -18.39 -5.57 -21.58
N ARG A 61 -18.69 -6.10 -22.77
CA ARG A 61 -18.98 -5.30 -23.97
C ARG A 61 -20.21 -4.39 -23.80
N SER A 62 -21.07 -4.70 -22.82
CA SER A 62 -22.25 -3.90 -22.48
C SER A 62 -21.88 -2.49 -22.00
N PHE A 63 -20.77 -2.34 -21.26
CA PHE A 63 -20.24 -1.04 -20.87
C PHE A 63 -19.85 -0.21 -22.10
N GLU A 64 -19.20 -0.83 -23.08
CA GLU A 64 -18.73 -0.17 -24.31
C GLU A 64 -19.87 0.29 -25.21
N LYS A 65 -21.00 -0.43 -25.18
CA LYS A 65 -22.20 -0.07 -25.92
C LYS A 65 -22.96 1.10 -25.29
N ARG A 66 -22.92 1.23 -23.96
CA ARG A 66 -23.72 2.21 -23.20
C ARG A 66 -22.99 3.52 -22.91
N VAL A 67 -21.66 3.52 -22.91
CA VAL A 67 -20.87 4.75 -22.79
C VAL A 67 -20.51 5.21 -24.20
N THR A 68 -21.14 6.24 -24.73
CA THR A 68 -20.99 6.67 -26.14
C THR A 68 -19.74 7.52 -26.40
N HIS A 69 -19.24 8.24 -25.39
CA HIS A 69 -18.06 9.10 -25.53
C HIS A 69 -16.74 8.34 -25.30
N LEU A 70 -15.99 8.10 -26.39
CA LEU A 70 -14.73 7.34 -26.40
C LEU A 70 -13.69 7.83 -25.37
N GLY A 71 -13.56 9.14 -25.13
CA GLY A 71 -12.65 9.70 -24.14
C GLY A 71 -13.05 9.42 -22.68
N PHE A 72 -14.35 9.37 -22.41
CA PHE A 72 -14.90 9.10 -21.08
C PHE A 72 -14.95 7.61 -20.74
N ARG A 73 -14.96 6.71 -21.74
CA ARG A 73 -15.02 5.24 -21.54
C ARG A 73 -13.93 4.72 -20.62
N ARG A 74 -12.68 5.11 -20.88
CA ARG A 74 -11.53 4.58 -20.12
C ARG A 74 -11.53 5.10 -18.68
N VAL A 75 -11.82 6.38 -18.50
CA VAL A 75 -11.88 7.03 -17.18
C VAL A 75 -13.05 6.48 -16.36
N ALA A 76 -14.25 6.42 -16.95
CA ALA A 76 -15.43 5.88 -16.26
C ALA A 76 -15.28 4.39 -15.93
N ARG A 77 -14.64 3.59 -16.80
CA ARG A 77 -14.36 2.17 -16.51
C ARG A 77 -13.39 2.04 -15.34
N ALA A 78 -12.29 2.79 -15.35
CA ALA A 78 -11.29 2.75 -14.29
C ALA A 78 -11.90 3.14 -12.93
N ALA A 79 -12.65 4.24 -12.89
CA ALA A 79 -13.33 4.71 -11.69
C ALA A 79 -14.39 3.71 -11.18
N LEU A 80 -15.19 3.11 -12.06
CA LEU A 80 -16.15 2.07 -11.66
C LEU A 80 -15.47 0.82 -11.10
N ILE A 81 -14.31 0.43 -11.64
CA ILE A 81 -13.52 -0.69 -11.10
C ILE A 81 -12.99 -0.34 -9.71
N GLU A 82 -12.46 0.87 -9.53
CA GLU A 82 -11.97 1.36 -8.23
C GLU A 82 -13.09 1.36 -7.18
N ASP A 83 -14.28 1.87 -7.53
CA ASP A 83 -15.45 1.83 -6.65
C ASP A 83 -15.87 0.39 -6.32
N CYS A 84 -15.91 -0.52 -7.30
CA CYS A 84 -16.23 -1.93 -7.04
C CYS A 84 -15.22 -2.58 -6.08
N ASP A 85 -13.93 -2.26 -6.22
CA ASP A 85 -12.88 -2.79 -5.36
C ASP A 85 -12.97 -2.21 -3.94
N PHE A 86 -13.25 -0.91 -3.80
CA PHE A 86 -13.57 -0.27 -2.51
C PHE A 86 -14.74 -0.97 -1.83
N LEU A 87 -15.87 -1.12 -2.54
CA LEU A 87 -17.08 -1.75 -2.03
C LEU A 87 -16.84 -3.18 -1.58
N ARG A 88 -16.07 -3.95 -2.36
CA ARG A 88 -15.72 -5.34 -2.01
C ARG A 88 -14.93 -5.41 -0.71
N ASN A 89 -13.96 -4.52 -0.51
CA ASN A 89 -13.14 -4.54 0.69
C ASN A 89 -13.93 -4.07 1.92
N LEU A 90 -14.80 -3.07 1.76
CA LEU A 90 -15.76 -2.66 2.80
C LEU A 90 -16.69 -3.82 3.18
N THR A 91 -17.26 -4.50 2.18
CA THR A 91 -18.10 -5.70 2.37
C THR A 91 -17.35 -6.78 3.13
N THR A 92 -16.08 -7.00 2.80
CA THR A 92 -15.21 -7.96 3.49
C THR A 92 -15.04 -7.58 4.97
N GLY A 93 -14.81 -6.31 5.27
CA GLY A 93 -14.81 -5.78 6.64
C GLY A 93 -16.11 -6.08 7.36
N MET A 94 -17.25 -5.77 6.76
CA MET A 94 -18.59 -6.04 7.33
C MET A 94 -18.80 -7.53 7.66
N ILE A 95 -18.46 -8.46 6.74
CA ILE A 95 -18.56 -9.91 7.00
C ILE A 95 -17.75 -10.30 8.23
N ILE A 96 -16.54 -9.75 8.36
CA ILE A 96 -15.67 -10.03 9.49
C ILE A 96 -16.23 -9.42 10.79
N GLY A 97 -16.74 -8.19 10.72
CA GLY A 97 -17.34 -7.47 11.83
C GLY A 97 -18.60 -8.12 12.41
N LEU A 98 -19.38 -8.84 11.58
CA LEU A 98 -20.55 -9.62 12.01
C LEU A 98 -20.23 -10.69 13.06
N ASN A 99 -18.96 -11.07 13.20
CA ASN A 99 -18.49 -12.05 14.18
C ASN A 99 -19.18 -13.43 14.07
N VAL A 100 -19.69 -13.77 12.88
CA VAL A 100 -20.31 -15.06 12.55
C VAL A 100 -19.32 -16.05 11.94
N LEU A 101 -18.13 -15.59 11.57
CA LEU A 101 -17.08 -16.40 10.95
C LEU A 101 -16.33 -17.23 11.97
N ARG A 102 -15.93 -18.44 11.55
CA ARG A 102 -14.92 -19.21 12.26
C ARG A 102 -13.52 -18.64 11.97
N PRO A 103 -12.54 -18.78 12.89
CA PRO A 103 -11.19 -18.25 12.66
C PRO A 103 -10.51 -18.76 11.37
N ASP A 104 -10.76 -20.01 10.97
CA ASP A 104 -10.25 -20.57 9.72
C ASP A 104 -10.86 -19.93 8.47
N GLU A 105 -12.11 -19.47 8.54
CA GLU A 105 -12.79 -18.74 7.46
C GLU A 105 -12.27 -17.31 7.34
N LEU A 106 -11.93 -16.67 8.47
CA LEU A 106 -11.37 -15.32 8.50
C LEU A 106 -10.08 -15.21 7.68
N ALA A 107 -9.19 -16.21 7.77
CA ALA A 107 -7.92 -16.21 7.01
C ALA A 107 -8.14 -16.06 5.50
N SER A 108 -9.22 -16.66 4.98
CA SER A 108 -9.55 -16.65 3.55
C SER A 108 -10.11 -15.31 3.06
N LEU A 109 -10.66 -14.50 3.97
CA LEU A 109 -11.27 -13.20 3.65
C LEU A 109 -10.28 -12.04 3.73
N ILE A 110 -9.30 -12.12 4.64
CA ILE A 110 -8.28 -11.06 4.77
C ILE A 110 -7.50 -10.96 3.46
N PRO A 111 -7.36 -9.79 2.82
CA PRO A 111 -6.59 -9.67 1.59
C PRO A 111 -5.10 -10.04 1.74
N GLU A 112 -4.53 -10.59 0.67
CA GLU A 112 -3.08 -10.82 0.56
C GLU A 112 -2.30 -9.50 0.60
N GLN A 113 -1.01 -9.59 0.94
CA GLN A 113 -0.13 -8.42 0.97
C GLN A 113 0.03 -7.78 -0.42
N LYS A 114 -0.08 -6.46 -0.47
CA LYS A 114 0.02 -5.65 -1.69
C LYS A 114 1.46 -5.28 -2.00
N VAL A 115 1.70 -4.87 -3.25
CA VAL A 115 2.99 -4.27 -3.66
C VAL A 115 3.24 -3.00 -2.82
N ALA A 116 4.37 -2.99 -2.11
CA ALA A 116 4.77 -1.95 -1.18
C ALA A 116 6.29 -1.94 -0.98
N ALA A 117 6.79 -0.94 -0.25
CA ALA A 117 8.20 -0.85 0.13
C ALA A 117 8.66 -2.07 0.94
N TYR A 118 7.79 -2.67 1.76
CA TYR A 118 8.12 -3.89 2.49
C TYR A 118 6.95 -4.88 2.50
N LYS A 119 7.29 -6.16 2.36
CA LYS A 119 6.42 -7.31 2.59
C LYS A 119 7.05 -8.18 3.66
N PHE A 120 6.20 -8.95 4.33
CA PHE A 120 6.59 -9.73 5.49
C PHE A 120 6.16 -11.19 5.37
N ALA A 121 6.83 -12.09 6.07
CA ALA A 121 6.40 -13.48 6.19
C ALA A 121 6.70 -14.01 7.60
N TYR A 122 6.14 -15.17 7.91
CA TYR A 122 6.57 -15.94 9.07
C TYR A 122 7.60 -16.99 8.66
N GLU A 123 8.82 -16.89 9.20
CA GLU A 123 9.84 -17.93 9.14
C GLU A 123 10.18 -18.38 10.54
N HIS A 124 10.08 -19.68 10.82
CA HIS A 124 10.36 -20.25 12.15
C HIS A 124 9.64 -19.50 13.29
N ASN A 125 8.39 -19.08 13.05
CA ASN A 125 7.55 -18.27 13.95
C ASN A 125 7.96 -16.80 14.16
N LYS A 126 9.03 -16.33 13.54
CA LYS A 126 9.44 -14.92 13.53
C LYS A 126 8.91 -14.21 12.29
N ILE A 127 8.52 -12.96 12.44
CA ILE A 127 8.26 -12.08 11.31
C ILE A 127 9.60 -11.75 10.65
N VAL A 128 9.68 -11.92 9.34
CA VAL A 128 10.83 -11.56 8.49
C VAL A 128 10.40 -10.62 7.37
N VAL A 129 11.35 -9.85 6.83
CA VAL A 129 11.17 -9.07 5.61
C VAL A 129 11.40 -9.96 4.39
N VAL A 130 10.52 -9.89 3.41
CA VAL A 130 10.56 -10.71 2.19
C VAL A 130 11.06 -9.89 1.00
N ASP A 131 11.94 -10.49 0.22
CA ASP A 131 12.41 -9.91 -1.04
C ASP A 131 11.27 -9.90 -2.08
N GLN A 132 11.22 -8.84 -2.88
CA GLN A 132 10.24 -8.58 -3.94
C GLN A 132 10.97 -8.26 -5.25
N PRO A 133 11.66 -9.24 -5.87
CA PRO A 133 12.37 -9.01 -7.12
C PRO A 133 11.40 -8.64 -8.25
N SER A 134 11.97 -8.06 -9.32
CA SER A 134 11.22 -7.68 -10.52
C SER A 134 10.44 -8.86 -11.12
N GLU A 135 9.21 -8.58 -11.57
CA GLU A 135 8.39 -9.53 -12.33
C GLU A 135 8.52 -9.33 -13.85
N ALA A 136 9.46 -8.49 -14.31
CA ALA A 136 9.74 -8.34 -15.72
C ALA A 136 10.07 -9.70 -16.36
N SER A 137 9.61 -9.92 -17.59
CA SER A 137 9.75 -11.21 -18.27
C SER A 137 10.28 -11.06 -19.68
N GLY A 138 10.96 -12.08 -20.19
CA GLY A 138 11.46 -12.12 -21.56
C GLY A 138 12.49 -11.01 -21.87
N LEU A 139 12.32 -10.35 -23.01
CA LEU A 139 13.22 -9.28 -23.47
C LEU A 139 13.21 -8.05 -22.55
N ASP A 140 12.09 -7.79 -21.88
CA ASP A 140 11.96 -6.68 -20.95
C ASP A 140 12.84 -6.91 -19.71
N ALA A 141 12.96 -8.15 -19.24
CA ALA A 141 13.83 -8.51 -18.11
C ALA A 141 15.32 -8.30 -18.44
N ALA A 142 15.76 -8.73 -19.63
CA ALA A 142 17.15 -8.56 -20.06
C ALA A 142 17.50 -7.07 -20.25
N THR A 143 16.57 -6.29 -20.78
CA THR A 143 16.74 -4.84 -20.96
C THR A 143 16.79 -4.11 -19.61
N ALA A 144 15.89 -4.47 -18.69
CA ALA A 144 15.86 -3.92 -17.34
C ALA A 144 17.14 -4.25 -16.58
N GLU A 145 17.65 -5.48 -16.67
CA GLU A 145 18.89 -5.88 -16.00
C GLU A 145 20.11 -5.14 -16.55
N ALA A 146 20.25 -5.03 -17.88
CA ALA A 146 21.32 -4.25 -18.49
C ALA A 146 21.25 -2.76 -18.09
N ALA A 147 20.04 -2.18 -18.03
CA ALA A 147 19.84 -0.82 -17.55
C ALA A 147 20.25 -0.67 -16.07
N ARG A 148 19.91 -1.66 -15.23
CA ARG A 148 20.29 -1.69 -13.81
C ARG A 148 21.79 -1.73 -13.62
N GLU A 149 22.51 -2.57 -14.36
CA GLU A 149 23.98 -2.65 -14.30
C GLU A 149 24.64 -1.30 -14.58
N VAL A 150 24.21 -0.63 -15.66
CA VAL A 150 24.69 0.71 -16.00
C VAL A 150 24.36 1.73 -14.91
N LEU A 151 23.18 1.65 -14.30
CA LEU A 151 22.79 2.56 -13.21
C LEU A 151 23.62 2.32 -11.96
N VAL A 152 23.99 1.08 -11.64
CA VAL A 152 24.87 0.78 -10.51
C VAL A 152 26.25 1.40 -10.75
N GLU A 153 26.85 1.16 -11.91
CA GLU A 153 28.15 1.75 -12.26
C GLU A 153 28.11 3.29 -12.26
N GLN A 154 27.03 3.89 -12.78
CA GLN A 154 26.87 5.33 -12.80
C GLN A 154 26.78 5.91 -11.38
N GLY A 155 26.01 5.26 -10.49
CA GLY A 155 25.85 5.78 -9.14
C GLY A 155 27.08 5.60 -8.27
N GLU A 156 27.88 4.56 -8.48
CA GLU A 156 29.19 4.45 -7.83
C GLU A 156 30.09 5.65 -8.15
N ARG A 157 30.11 6.09 -9.42
CA ARG A 157 30.85 7.29 -9.84
C ARG A 157 30.29 8.55 -9.19
N ILE A 158 28.97 8.70 -9.18
CA ILE A 158 28.29 9.82 -8.53
C ILE A 158 28.62 9.89 -7.04
N LEU A 159 28.68 8.75 -6.35
CA LEU A 159 29.02 8.70 -4.93
C LEU A 159 30.45 9.16 -4.66
N LEU A 160 31.41 8.80 -5.52
CA LEU A 160 32.77 9.31 -5.43
C LEU A 160 32.82 10.83 -5.60
N ASP A 161 32.10 11.36 -6.59
CA ASP A 161 32.04 12.80 -6.84
C ASP A 161 31.35 13.56 -5.69
N LEU A 162 30.26 13.01 -5.13
CA LEU A 162 29.58 13.57 -3.97
C LEU A 162 30.48 13.61 -2.73
N GLN A 163 31.22 12.53 -2.45
CA GLN A 163 32.17 12.47 -1.33
C GLN A 163 33.34 13.46 -1.49
N GLY A 164 33.71 13.80 -2.72
CA GLY A 164 34.71 14.81 -3.03
C GLY A 164 34.17 16.26 -3.06
N SER A 165 32.88 16.45 -2.86
CA SER A 165 32.21 17.76 -2.92
C SER A 165 31.85 18.30 -1.52
N ASN A 166 31.52 19.59 -1.43
CA ASN A 166 31.09 20.23 -0.17
C ASN A 166 29.60 19.99 0.17
N CYS A 167 28.98 18.94 -0.38
CA CYS A 167 27.56 18.69 -0.17
C CYS A 167 27.25 18.18 1.24
N SER A 168 26.00 18.35 1.66
CA SER A 168 25.48 17.77 2.90
C SER A 168 25.73 16.26 3.03
N PRO A 169 26.19 15.76 4.20
CA PRO A 169 26.32 14.31 4.45
C PRO A 169 25.02 13.54 4.25
N ARG A 170 23.86 14.19 4.41
CA ARG A 170 22.54 13.58 4.17
C ARG A 170 22.32 13.26 2.70
N LEU A 171 22.84 14.08 1.78
CA LEU A 171 22.75 13.82 0.35
C LEU A 171 23.57 12.58 -0.02
N VAL A 172 24.81 12.48 0.50
CA VAL A 172 25.67 11.29 0.32
C VAL A 172 24.99 10.02 0.83
N GLN A 173 24.44 10.07 2.04
CA GLN A 173 23.74 8.92 2.64
C GLN A 173 22.51 8.49 1.84
N ALA A 174 21.74 9.43 1.31
CA ALA A 174 20.57 9.12 0.48
C ALA A 174 20.96 8.41 -0.83
N TYR A 175 21.99 8.92 -1.51
CA TYR A 175 22.50 8.27 -2.73
C TYR A 175 23.14 6.92 -2.45
N GLN A 176 23.82 6.76 -1.30
CA GLN A 176 24.37 5.47 -0.89
C GLN A 176 23.26 4.45 -0.67
N ALA A 177 22.21 4.82 0.06
CA ALA A 177 21.05 3.96 0.29
C ALA A 177 20.36 3.57 -1.02
N LEU A 178 20.18 4.51 -1.94
CA LEU A 178 19.63 4.23 -3.27
C LEU A 178 20.49 3.21 -4.02
N GLN A 179 21.82 3.40 -4.02
CA GLN A 179 22.72 2.51 -4.74
C GLN A 179 22.80 1.12 -4.13
N ASP A 180 22.85 1.01 -2.80
CA ASP A 180 22.80 -0.28 -2.12
C ASP A 180 21.54 -1.07 -2.52
N LYS A 181 20.40 -0.39 -2.68
CA LYS A 181 19.14 -1.02 -3.11
C LYS A 181 19.09 -1.37 -4.60
N LEU A 182 19.64 -0.52 -5.47
CA LEU A 182 19.79 -0.83 -6.90
C LEU A 182 20.70 -2.06 -7.10
N ALA A 183 21.80 -2.13 -6.37
CA ALA A 183 22.75 -3.24 -6.44
C ALA A 183 22.13 -4.56 -5.93
N GLN A 184 21.36 -4.51 -4.84
CA GLN A 184 20.68 -5.67 -4.26
C GLN A 184 19.60 -6.26 -5.18
N ASN A 185 18.91 -5.44 -5.98
CA ASN A 185 17.80 -5.85 -6.86
C ASN A 185 16.69 -6.64 -6.14
N LYS A 186 16.43 -6.29 -4.88
CA LYS A 186 15.48 -7.01 -4.02
C LYS A 186 14.09 -6.41 -3.98
N ASN A 187 13.93 -5.13 -4.31
CA ASN A 187 12.64 -4.45 -4.21
C ASN A 187 12.63 -3.14 -4.98
N LEU A 188 11.89 -3.09 -6.09
CA LEU A 188 11.82 -1.91 -6.94
C LEU A 188 11.05 -0.74 -6.31
N VAL A 189 10.08 -1.01 -5.43
CA VAL A 189 9.38 0.05 -4.71
C VAL A 189 10.33 0.76 -3.76
N GLN A 190 11.24 0.03 -3.08
CA GLN A 190 12.29 0.64 -2.24
C GLN A 190 13.21 1.54 -3.07
N VAL A 191 13.64 1.07 -4.24
CA VAL A 191 14.45 1.88 -5.16
C VAL A 191 13.70 3.16 -5.55
N GLY A 192 12.42 3.05 -5.90
CA GLY A 192 11.61 4.19 -6.31
C GLY A 192 11.37 5.23 -5.21
N ILE A 193 11.11 4.82 -3.97
CA ILE A 193 10.95 5.77 -2.86
C ILE A 193 12.28 6.44 -2.48
N LEU A 194 13.39 5.72 -2.55
CA LEU A 194 14.72 6.28 -2.31
C LEU A 194 15.11 7.25 -3.43
N ASN A 195 14.78 6.92 -4.68
CA ASN A 195 15.01 7.83 -5.80
C ASN A 195 14.18 9.12 -5.67
N SER A 196 12.94 9.01 -5.17
CA SER A 196 12.12 10.19 -4.84
C SER A 196 12.75 11.03 -3.73
N ALA A 197 13.35 10.41 -2.71
CA ALA A 197 14.09 11.12 -1.67
C ALA A 197 15.36 11.80 -2.19
N CYS A 198 16.16 11.10 -3.00
CA CYS A 198 17.34 11.65 -3.68
C CYS A 198 16.96 12.86 -4.54
N SER A 199 15.87 12.77 -5.30
CA SER A 199 15.37 13.88 -6.12
C SER A 199 15.14 15.16 -5.32
N ARG A 200 14.48 15.06 -4.17
CA ARG A 200 14.23 16.22 -3.31
C ARG A 200 15.51 16.76 -2.68
N LEU A 201 16.38 15.89 -2.17
CA LEU A 201 17.63 16.30 -1.54
C LEU A 201 18.56 16.97 -2.55
N THR A 202 18.61 16.47 -3.79
CA THR A 202 19.36 17.08 -4.88
C THR A 202 18.85 18.49 -5.16
N LEU A 203 17.53 18.67 -5.33
CA LEU A 203 16.94 20.00 -5.53
C LEU A 203 17.21 20.95 -4.35
N ALA A 204 17.13 20.45 -3.12
CA ALA A 204 17.43 21.24 -1.93
C ALA A 204 18.91 21.62 -1.79
N SER A 205 19.81 20.92 -2.50
CA SER A 205 21.27 21.14 -2.45
C SER A 205 21.79 21.84 -3.71
N GLU A 206 20.92 22.42 -4.55
CA GLU A 206 21.30 23.04 -5.83
C GLU A 206 22.42 24.08 -5.68
N GLU A 207 22.34 24.92 -4.64
CA GLU A 207 23.33 25.99 -4.38
C GLU A 207 24.67 25.46 -3.83
N GLU A 208 24.69 24.25 -3.28
CA GLU A 208 25.90 23.62 -2.70
C GLU A 208 26.69 22.81 -3.73
N LEU A 209 26.09 22.52 -4.89
CA LEU A 209 26.62 21.63 -5.90
C LEU A 209 27.18 22.41 -7.09
N SER A 210 28.18 21.84 -7.76
CA SER A 210 28.58 22.34 -9.07
C SER A 210 27.48 22.06 -10.09
N THR A 211 27.31 22.93 -11.10
CA THR A 211 26.28 22.77 -12.13
C THR A 211 26.38 21.41 -12.84
N SER A 212 27.60 20.93 -13.09
CA SER A 212 27.81 19.63 -13.74
C SER A 212 27.41 18.45 -12.85
N LEU A 213 27.71 18.51 -11.55
CA LEU A 213 27.32 17.47 -10.60
C LEU A 213 25.80 17.46 -10.41
N PHE A 214 25.18 18.63 -10.24
CA PHE A 214 23.73 18.75 -10.11
C PHE A 214 22.98 18.16 -11.32
N GLU A 215 23.40 18.46 -12.54
CA GLU A 215 22.77 17.88 -13.74
C GLU A 215 23.05 16.38 -13.86
N MET A 216 24.22 15.88 -13.43
CA MET A 216 24.51 14.45 -13.39
C MET A 216 23.59 13.71 -12.41
N LEU A 217 23.36 14.29 -11.22
CA LEU A 217 22.44 13.76 -10.23
C LEU A 217 21.01 13.69 -10.77
N LYS A 218 20.54 14.75 -11.43
CA LYS A 218 19.21 14.78 -12.09
C LYS A 218 19.10 13.72 -13.17
N ALA A 219 20.09 13.62 -14.06
CA ALA A 219 20.11 12.60 -15.10
C ALA A 219 20.07 11.18 -14.53
N HIS A 220 20.77 10.94 -13.41
CA HIS A 220 20.72 9.64 -12.73
C HIS A 220 19.33 9.36 -12.13
N ILE A 221 18.72 10.34 -11.45
CA ILE A 221 17.35 10.22 -10.92
C ILE A 221 16.34 9.86 -12.02
N ASP A 222 16.41 10.56 -13.15
CA ASP A 222 15.52 10.30 -14.29
C ASP A 222 15.77 8.92 -14.89
N SER A 223 17.03 8.51 -15.00
CA SER A 223 17.39 7.18 -15.52
C SER A 223 16.91 6.06 -14.61
N VAL A 224 16.96 6.25 -13.28
CA VAL A 224 16.38 5.30 -12.31
C VAL A 224 14.86 5.22 -12.48
N TYR A 225 14.15 6.34 -12.67
CA TYR A 225 12.71 6.29 -12.95
C TYR A 225 12.38 5.58 -14.27
N ASN A 226 13.19 5.80 -15.32
CA ASN A 226 13.03 5.12 -16.60
C ASN A 226 13.26 3.61 -16.48
N TYR A 227 14.22 3.18 -15.66
CA TYR A 227 14.42 1.78 -15.32
C TYR A 227 13.19 1.21 -14.60
N LEU A 228 12.73 1.87 -13.54
CA LEU A 228 11.56 1.42 -12.76
C LEU A 228 10.29 1.34 -13.60
N ALA A 229 10.10 2.26 -14.56
CA ALA A 229 8.93 2.29 -15.43
C ALA A 229 8.76 1.04 -16.31
N GLN A 230 9.83 0.26 -16.51
CA GLN A 230 9.78 -1.01 -17.24
C GLN A 230 9.02 -2.08 -16.45
N ASP A 231 9.02 -2.00 -15.12
CA ASP A 231 8.44 -3.03 -14.26
C ASP A 231 6.92 -2.84 -14.05
N PRO A 232 6.10 -3.89 -14.23
CA PRO A 232 4.65 -3.81 -14.01
C PRO A 232 4.25 -3.51 -12.56
N GLN A 233 4.94 -4.04 -11.56
CA GLN A 233 4.62 -3.83 -10.15
C GLN A 233 4.85 -2.37 -9.76
N TRP A 234 5.95 -1.76 -10.23
CA TRP A 234 6.21 -0.34 -10.01
C TRP A 234 5.12 0.53 -10.62
N ARG A 235 4.72 0.26 -11.86
CA ARG A 235 3.63 1.00 -12.52
C ARG A 235 2.31 0.90 -11.74
N ALA A 236 1.94 -0.31 -11.31
CA ALA A 236 0.75 -0.51 -10.49
C ALA A 236 0.85 0.20 -9.13
N PHE A 237 2.04 0.25 -8.52
CA PHE A 237 2.25 1.00 -7.28
C PHE A 237 2.07 2.51 -7.49
N VAL A 238 2.67 3.07 -8.55
CA VAL A 238 2.56 4.49 -8.87
C VAL A 238 1.11 4.87 -9.19
N GLU A 239 0.37 4.04 -9.93
CA GLU A 239 -1.04 4.28 -10.22
C GLU A 239 -1.87 4.40 -8.93
N HIS A 240 -1.74 3.45 -8.00
CA HIS A 240 -2.42 3.52 -6.71
C HIS A 240 -2.00 4.71 -5.86
N SER A 241 -0.74 5.15 -5.98
CA SER A 241 -0.24 6.31 -5.22
C SER A 241 -0.95 7.61 -5.62
N MET A 242 -1.49 7.69 -6.84
CA MET A 242 -2.26 8.85 -7.30
C MET A 242 -3.64 8.94 -6.64
N SER A 243 -4.22 7.80 -6.24
CA SER A 243 -5.49 7.74 -5.50
C SER A 243 -5.32 7.94 -3.99
N THR A 244 -4.09 8.07 -3.50
CA THR A 244 -3.80 8.18 -2.06
C THR A 244 -3.77 9.64 -1.65
N TYR A 245 -4.87 10.12 -1.08
CA TYR A 245 -5.00 11.48 -0.56
C TYR A 245 -5.05 11.42 0.97
N MET A 246 -3.98 11.86 1.62
CA MET A 246 -3.87 11.91 3.08
C MET A 246 -3.32 13.28 3.48
N GLU A 247 -3.85 13.84 4.55
CA GLU A 247 -3.36 15.10 5.10
C GLU A 247 -2.05 14.87 5.86
N ARG A 248 -1.33 15.95 6.20
CA ARG A 248 -0.08 15.79 6.95
C ARG A 248 -0.30 15.09 8.30
N GLN A 249 -1.39 15.43 8.99
CA GLN A 249 -1.77 14.77 10.24
C GLN A 249 -1.94 13.25 10.07
N ASP A 250 -2.60 12.82 9.00
CA ASP A 250 -2.77 11.40 8.68
C ASP A 250 -1.41 10.71 8.51
N VAL A 251 -0.46 11.36 7.82
CA VAL A 251 0.89 10.81 7.66
C VAL A 251 1.63 10.75 9.00
N ASP A 252 1.50 11.77 9.85
CA ASP A 252 2.12 11.79 11.18
C ASP A 252 1.59 10.66 12.09
N GLU A 253 0.30 10.35 12.02
CA GLU A 253 -0.32 9.22 12.73
C GLU A 253 0.24 7.87 12.25
N LEU A 254 0.45 7.71 10.94
CA LEU A 254 1.08 6.52 10.37
C LEU A 254 2.56 6.40 10.77
N ILE A 255 3.31 7.52 10.78
CA ILE A 255 4.71 7.56 11.23
C ILE A 255 4.80 7.12 12.69
N ALA A 256 3.97 7.71 13.56
CA ALA A 256 3.94 7.36 14.98
C ALA A 256 3.57 5.89 15.19
N THR A 257 2.61 5.37 14.41
CA THR A 257 2.19 3.97 14.47
C THR A 257 3.30 3.02 14.03
N ALA A 258 3.97 3.29 12.90
CA ALA A 258 5.09 2.49 12.42
C ALA A 258 6.22 2.40 13.46
N ARG A 259 6.58 3.54 14.08
CA ARG A 259 7.59 3.60 15.14
C ARG A 259 7.16 2.86 16.40
N ALA A 260 5.92 3.02 16.84
CA ALA A 260 5.40 2.30 18.01
C ALA A 260 5.42 0.78 17.81
N ILE A 261 5.10 0.30 16.60
CA ILE A 261 5.21 -1.12 16.25
C ILE A 261 6.68 -1.55 16.24
N ALA A 262 7.56 -0.78 15.60
CA ALA A 262 8.99 -1.07 15.52
C ALA A 262 9.61 -1.20 16.93
N ASP A 263 9.36 -0.23 17.80
CA ASP A 263 9.86 -0.20 19.18
C ASP A 263 9.38 -1.39 20.00
N GLN A 264 8.10 -1.76 19.86
CA GLN A 264 7.56 -2.92 20.55
C GLN A 264 8.21 -4.20 20.02
N LEU A 265 8.21 -4.42 18.69
CA LEU A 265 8.77 -5.62 18.07
C LEU A 265 10.28 -5.79 18.37
N ALA A 266 11.04 -4.69 18.42
CA ALA A 266 12.46 -4.71 18.77
C ALA A 266 12.73 -5.22 20.20
N ARG A 267 11.76 -5.13 21.11
CA ARG A 267 11.88 -5.66 22.48
C ARG A 267 11.70 -7.18 22.56
N SER A 268 11.32 -7.85 21.47
CA SER A 268 11.10 -9.29 21.45
C SER A 268 11.97 -9.99 20.41
N GLU A 269 13.00 -10.68 20.90
CA GLU A 269 13.88 -11.49 20.06
C GLU A 269 13.17 -12.67 19.36
N THR A 270 11.98 -13.04 19.86
CA THR A 270 11.22 -14.20 19.37
C THR A 270 10.12 -13.85 18.38
N ALA A 271 9.72 -12.59 18.29
CA ALA A 271 8.55 -12.20 17.49
C ALA A 271 8.92 -11.75 16.08
N ALA A 272 10.04 -11.05 15.92
CA ALA A 272 10.50 -10.55 14.63
C ALA A 272 12.03 -10.54 14.57
N VAL A 273 12.58 -10.63 13.35
CA VAL A 273 14.00 -10.35 13.12
C VAL A 273 14.24 -8.84 13.09
N GLU A 274 15.47 -8.42 13.36
CA GLU A 274 15.88 -7.00 13.42
C GLU A 274 15.51 -6.21 12.16
N ALA A 275 15.55 -6.84 10.98
CA ALA A 275 15.18 -6.20 9.72
C ALA A 275 13.74 -5.67 9.70
N VAL A 276 12.83 -6.19 10.52
CA VAL A 276 11.41 -5.77 10.55
C VAL A 276 11.24 -4.41 11.24
N PRO A 277 11.70 -4.19 12.48
CA PRO A 277 11.76 -2.84 13.07
C PRO A 277 12.52 -1.83 12.20
N VAL A 278 13.65 -2.25 11.60
CA VAL A 278 14.44 -1.38 10.71
C VAL A 278 13.62 -0.96 9.48
N ALA A 279 12.88 -1.89 8.87
CA ALA A 279 12.01 -1.59 7.73
C ALA A 279 10.93 -0.55 8.07
N LEU A 280 10.28 -0.71 9.22
CA LEU A 280 9.23 0.22 9.71
C LEU A 280 9.80 1.61 9.98
N ASN A 281 10.95 1.70 10.66
CA ASN A 281 11.61 2.98 10.90
C ASN A 281 12.08 3.63 9.59
N THR A 282 12.61 2.85 8.65
CA THR A 282 13.05 3.37 7.35
C THR A 282 11.91 4.05 6.59
N VAL A 283 10.72 3.44 6.49
CA VAL A 283 9.59 4.10 5.80
C VAL A 283 9.05 5.30 6.58
N ALA A 284 9.10 5.26 7.92
CA ALA A 284 8.70 6.37 8.77
C ALA A 284 9.64 7.58 8.58
N ASP A 285 10.96 7.36 8.60
CA ASP A 285 11.97 8.41 8.44
C ASP A 285 11.90 9.07 7.06
N LEU A 286 11.65 8.28 6.01
CA LEU A 286 11.46 8.79 4.65
C LEU A 286 10.23 9.69 4.52
N ALA A 287 9.15 9.39 5.24
CA ALA A 287 7.93 10.20 5.24
C ALA A 287 8.05 11.43 6.16
N GLU A 288 8.77 11.31 7.29
CA GLU A 288 8.98 12.41 8.23
C GLU A 288 9.86 13.51 7.64
N GLY A 289 10.91 13.13 6.92
CA GLY A 289 11.90 14.05 6.35
C GLY A 289 11.37 14.99 5.25
N VAL A 290 10.07 14.94 4.93
CA VAL A 290 9.44 15.73 3.87
C VAL A 290 8.22 16.44 4.43
N GLU A 291 8.19 17.78 4.39
CA GLU A 291 7.05 18.57 4.89
C GLU A 291 5.73 18.16 4.21
N LYS A 292 5.79 17.91 2.90
CA LYS A 292 4.66 17.44 2.07
C LYS A 292 5.06 16.17 1.31
N PRO A 293 4.91 14.97 1.92
CA PRO A 293 5.24 13.72 1.25
C PRO A 293 4.31 13.53 0.04
N ASP A 294 4.89 13.04 -1.06
CA ASP A 294 4.10 12.70 -2.25
C ASP A 294 3.25 11.44 -1.99
N GLY A 295 2.28 11.17 -2.88
CA GLY A 295 1.42 10.00 -2.75
C GLY A 295 2.20 8.68 -2.73
N ARG A 296 3.41 8.62 -3.32
CA ARG A 296 4.26 7.41 -3.35
C ARG A 296 4.84 7.11 -1.99
N LEU A 297 5.39 8.12 -1.30
CA LEU A 297 5.91 7.97 0.07
C LEU A 297 4.79 7.63 1.04
N THR A 298 3.68 8.36 0.97
CA THR A 298 2.51 8.13 1.81
C THR A 298 1.98 6.71 1.63
N LEU A 299 1.83 6.26 0.39
CA LEU A 299 1.38 4.90 0.10
C LEU A 299 2.40 3.84 0.53
N ALA A 300 3.70 4.09 0.39
CA ALA A 300 4.75 3.17 0.82
C ALA A 300 4.70 2.92 2.34
N LEU A 301 4.54 3.98 3.14
CA LEU A 301 4.37 3.89 4.59
C LEU A 301 3.09 3.14 4.95
N ALA A 302 1.95 3.62 4.41
CA ALA A 302 0.64 3.03 4.66
C ALA A 302 0.58 1.54 4.31
N ARG A 303 1.03 1.16 3.11
CA ARG A 303 1.00 -0.24 2.66
C ARG A 303 1.99 -1.13 3.39
N THR A 304 3.09 -0.58 3.90
CA THR A 304 4.00 -1.35 4.74
C THR A 304 3.30 -1.75 6.04
N ILE A 305 2.55 -0.83 6.66
CA ILE A 305 1.72 -1.12 7.85
C ILE A 305 0.59 -2.10 7.48
N GLU A 306 -0.14 -1.86 6.39
CA GLU A 306 -1.20 -2.74 5.89
C GLU A 306 -0.69 -4.18 5.67
N ASN A 307 0.46 -4.34 5.01
CA ASN A 307 1.04 -5.65 4.75
C ASN A 307 1.37 -6.41 6.03
N LEU A 308 1.85 -5.69 7.06
CA LEU A 308 2.11 -6.28 8.36
C LEU A 308 0.80 -6.68 9.06
N ILE A 309 -0.26 -5.86 8.96
CA ILE A 309 -1.61 -6.18 9.46
C ILE A 309 -2.14 -7.45 8.77
N SER A 310 -2.08 -7.53 7.44
CA SER A 310 -2.50 -8.73 6.69
C SER A 310 -1.77 -9.97 7.17
N LEU A 311 -0.45 -9.90 7.35
CA LEU A 311 0.35 -11.04 7.83
C LEU A 311 -0.10 -11.47 9.23
N VAL A 312 -0.18 -10.55 10.19
CA VAL A 312 -0.47 -10.92 11.58
C VAL A 312 -1.93 -11.29 11.80
N ALA A 313 -2.87 -10.68 11.09
CA ALA A 313 -4.30 -11.00 11.19
C ALA A 313 -4.59 -12.39 10.62
N ARG A 314 -4.07 -12.72 9.43
CA ARG A 314 -4.12 -14.09 8.86
C ARG A 314 -3.37 -15.09 9.71
N GLY A 315 -2.20 -14.66 10.19
CA GLY A 315 -1.36 -15.44 11.07
C GLY A 315 -2.01 -15.75 12.40
N ALA A 316 -2.91 -14.89 12.90
CA ALA A 316 -3.69 -15.09 14.12
C ALA A 316 -4.95 -15.94 13.87
N SER A 317 -5.61 -15.76 12.74
CA SER A 317 -6.86 -16.46 12.40
C SER A 317 -6.66 -17.94 12.08
N THR A 318 -5.50 -18.30 11.52
CA THR A 318 -5.11 -19.69 11.25
C THR A 318 -4.63 -20.46 12.48
N LEU A 319 -4.55 -19.82 13.65
CA LEU A 319 -4.08 -20.44 14.89
C LEU A 319 -5.20 -21.23 15.55
N LYS A 320 -5.07 -22.55 15.61
CA LYS A 320 -5.75 -23.32 16.67
C LYS A 320 -5.10 -22.92 18.01
N SER A 321 -5.90 -22.60 19.02
CA SER A 321 -5.50 -21.99 20.30
C SER A 321 -4.27 -22.61 20.96
N ASP A 322 -4.06 -23.92 20.77
CA ASP A 322 -3.09 -24.74 21.50
C ASP A 322 -1.81 -25.10 20.71
N VAL A 323 -1.75 -24.79 19.40
CA VAL A 323 -0.59 -25.11 18.53
C VAL A 323 0.21 -23.85 18.13
N ALA A 324 -0.31 -22.68 18.49
CA ALA A 324 0.31 -21.40 18.20
C ALA A 324 1.55 -21.14 19.06
N SER A 325 2.61 -20.61 18.44
CA SER A 325 3.67 -19.99 19.23
C SER A 325 3.16 -18.70 19.87
N GLU A 326 3.43 -18.52 21.16
CA GLU A 326 3.08 -17.29 21.90
C GLU A 326 3.72 -16.04 21.26
N ALA A 327 4.85 -16.20 20.57
CA ALA A 327 5.48 -15.14 19.79
C ALA A 327 4.56 -14.55 18.71
N ARG A 328 3.83 -15.39 17.96
CA ARG A 328 2.89 -14.90 16.91
C ARG A 328 1.69 -14.19 17.51
N LYS A 329 1.11 -14.73 18.58
CA LYS A 329 -0.01 -14.09 19.30
C LYS A 329 0.42 -12.73 19.85
N TRP A 330 1.60 -12.66 20.45
CA TRP A 330 2.17 -11.42 20.96
C TRP A 330 2.42 -10.41 19.84
N ALA A 331 3.02 -10.82 18.72
CA ALA A 331 3.27 -9.95 17.58
C ALA A 331 1.96 -9.38 17.00
N ALA A 332 0.94 -10.22 16.86
CA ALA A 332 -0.39 -9.78 16.42
C ALA A 332 -1.02 -8.78 17.39
N ARG A 333 -0.95 -9.01 18.71
CA ARG A 333 -1.44 -8.04 19.71
C ARG A 333 -0.72 -6.70 19.63
N VAL A 334 0.60 -6.72 19.46
CA VAL A 334 1.42 -5.50 19.33
C VAL A 334 1.01 -4.71 18.09
N VAL A 335 1.01 -5.35 16.92
CA VAL A 335 0.75 -4.69 15.64
C VAL A 335 -0.69 -4.18 15.58
N LEU A 336 -1.67 -5.06 15.84
CA LEU A 336 -3.09 -4.71 15.74
C LEU A 336 -3.50 -3.72 16.84
N GLY A 337 -2.92 -3.85 18.04
CA GLY A 337 -3.16 -2.93 19.15
C GLY A 337 -2.63 -1.52 18.89
N ALA A 338 -1.43 -1.38 18.32
CA ALA A 338 -0.88 -0.09 17.94
C ALA A 338 -1.74 0.61 16.87
N VAL A 339 -2.17 -0.13 15.85
CA VAL A 339 -3.04 0.40 14.78
C VAL A 339 -4.40 0.81 15.34
N ALA A 340 -5.02 -0.04 16.17
CA ALA A 340 -6.30 0.26 16.82
C ALA A 340 -6.25 1.54 17.68
N ALA A 341 -5.12 1.79 18.35
CA ALA A 341 -4.95 2.93 19.25
C ALA A 341 -4.70 4.26 18.54
N ALA A 342 -4.00 4.24 17.38
CA ALA A 342 -3.40 5.46 16.83
C ALA A 342 -3.72 5.74 15.36
N ALA A 343 -4.06 4.74 14.54
CA ALA A 343 -4.16 4.94 13.09
C ALA A 343 -5.34 4.21 12.42
N ILE A 344 -6.30 3.69 13.17
CA ILE A 344 -7.38 2.87 12.60
C ILE A 344 -8.26 3.65 11.60
N ALA A 345 -8.58 4.91 11.89
CA ALA A 345 -9.33 5.77 10.99
C ALA A 345 -8.47 6.18 9.77
N THR A 346 -7.19 6.40 10.01
CA THR A 346 -6.24 6.88 9.02
C THR A 346 -5.86 5.80 8.00
N ILE A 347 -5.62 4.57 8.46
CA ILE A 347 -5.36 3.44 7.58
C ILE A 347 -6.59 3.10 6.72
N ALA A 348 -7.82 3.32 7.23
CA ALA A 348 -9.05 3.10 6.47
C ALA A 348 -9.23 4.07 5.28
N LYS A 349 -8.53 5.21 5.27
CA LYS A 349 -8.50 6.15 4.13
C LYS A 349 -7.64 5.63 2.97
N VAL A 350 -6.80 4.63 3.20
CA VAL A 350 -5.87 4.10 2.20
C VAL A 350 -6.67 3.20 1.24
N PRO A 351 -6.62 3.47 -0.08
CA PRO A 351 -7.38 2.68 -1.04
C PRO A 351 -7.07 1.18 -0.93
N GLY A 352 -8.12 0.42 -0.66
CA GLY A 352 -8.06 -1.01 -0.53
C GLY A 352 -7.87 -1.54 0.89
N ALA A 353 -7.77 -0.66 1.89
CA ALA A 353 -7.56 -1.00 3.31
C ALA A 353 -8.86 -0.95 4.14
N GLU A 354 -10.01 -0.84 3.47
CA GLU A 354 -11.33 -0.64 4.10
C GLU A 354 -11.74 -1.81 5.02
N TRP A 355 -11.15 -2.99 4.81
CA TRP A 355 -11.37 -4.20 5.60
C TRP A 355 -10.69 -4.19 6.98
N ILE A 356 -9.70 -3.30 7.18
CA ILE A 356 -8.83 -3.31 8.36
C ILE A 356 -9.57 -3.00 9.66
N PRO A 357 -10.43 -1.95 9.76
CA PRO A 357 -11.09 -1.59 11.02
C PRO A 357 -11.83 -2.76 11.67
N ASP A 358 -12.71 -3.42 10.91
CA ASP A 358 -13.51 -4.54 11.40
C ASP A 358 -12.63 -5.76 11.71
N THR A 359 -11.61 -6.02 10.89
CA THR A 359 -10.70 -7.14 11.11
C THR A 359 -9.89 -6.97 12.38
N VAL A 360 -9.32 -5.78 12.60
CA VAL A 360 -8.56 -5.47 13.81
C VAL A 360 -9.47 -5.62 15.04
N ALA A 361 -10.69 -5.09 14.98
CA ALA A 361 -11.66 -5.20 16.07
C ALA A 361 -12.03 -6.67 16.37
N TYR A 362 -12.33 -7.48 15.34
CA TYR A 362 -12.64 -8.90 15.48
C TYR A 362 -11.46 -9.68 16.06
N VAL A 363 -10.25 -9.52 15.50
CA VAL A 363 -9.08 -10.31 15.93
C VAL A 363 -8.72 -9.99 17.38
N LEU A 364 -8.74 -8.72 17.79
CA LEU A 364 -8.43 -8.34 19.17
C LEU A 364 -9.49 -8.80 20.18
N ARG A 365 -10.77 -8.86 19.81
CA ARG A 365 -11.86 -9.27 20.71
C ARG A 365 -12.06 -10.78 20.77
N SER A 366 -12.06 -11.43 19.61
CA SER A 366 -12.53 -12.81 19.44
C SER A 366 -11.38 -13.83 19.32
N VAL A 367 -10.24 -13.44 18.74
CA VAL A 367 -9.12 -14.37 18.47
C VAL A 367 -7.99 -14.23 19.49
N LEU A 368 -7.73 -13.02 19.95
CA LEU A 368 -6.67 -12.69 20.92
C LEU A 368 -7.23 -12.06 22.20
N PRO A 369 -8.23 -12.67 22.87
CA PRO A 369 -8.77 -12.14 24.11
C PRO A 369 -7.66 -12.01 25.17
N LYS A 370 -7.88 -11.08 26.10
CA LYS A 370 -6.94 -10.71 27.16
C LYS A 370 -6.51 -11.90 28.01
#